data_AF-A0A831UNU6-F1
#
_entry.id   AF-A0A831UNU6-F1
#
_cell.length_a   1.000
_cell.length_b   1.000
_cell.length_c   1.000
_cell.angle_alpha   90.00
_cell.angle_beta   90.00
_cell.angle_gamma   90.00
#
_symmetry.space_group_name_H-M   'P 1'
#
loop_
_entity.id
_entity.type
_entity.pdbx_description
1 polymer ?
#
loop_
_entity_poly.entity_id
_entity_poly.type
_entity_poly.pdbx_seq_one_letter_code
_entity_poly.pdbx_strand_id
1 'polypeptide(L)'
;MAVICKRIIPVTEADQERVLQYLEPNLLQSPSLAIQQAIKEVVYMLRRAQKSINDGCEFFHGGPRELETNIARREDLIDRLQQEITAYLVELSGKELTPGESALIPALIHAVNDAERIGDHSENLVELANLRRGGDHPLSEQATAHLRRMQEMLNRQFEATYRTLSGANGELLEEILLNEDRIDAFVRKASDEHVQRLETGSCQVQSGVIFLDMLAHLERVGDHLANIAERAGHFTQVVGAVDDSIVDETNLDNTEPPA
;
A
#
# COMPACT_ATOMS: atom_id res chain seq x y z
N MET A 1 -42.12 13.31 -11.89
CA MET A 1 -41.68 14.28 -12.92
C MET A 1 -40.58 15.14 -12.29
N ALA A 2 -39.28 14.86 -12.37
CA ALA A 2 -38.51 14.07 -13.30
C ALA A 2 -37.33 13.40 -12.55
N VAL A 3 -37.25 12.07 -12.64
CA VAL A 3 -36.17 11.20 -12.18
C VAL A 3 -35.15 10.99 -13.33
N ILE A 4 -34.91 12.03 -14.14
CA ILE A 4 -34.11 11.88 -15.36
C ILE A 4 -33.12 13.04 -15.45
N CYS A 5 -32.05 12.95 -14.68
CA CYS A 5 -30.75 13.59 -14.98
C CYS A 5 -29.58 12.66 -14.64
N LYS A 6 -29.76 11.33 -14.71
CA LYS A 6 -28.64 10.41 -14.98
C LYS A 6 -28.42 10.39 -16.49
N ARG A 7 -27.87 11.48 -17.01
CA ARG A 7 -27.49 11.55 -18.42
C ARG A 7 -26.13 10.88 -18.54
N ILE A 8 -26.22 9.61 -18.91
CA ILE A 8 -25.17 8.71 -19.37
C ILE A 8 -24.26 9.51 -20.32
N ILE A 9 -23.06 9.86 -19.82
CA ILE A 9 -21.95 10.19 -20.69
C ILE A 9 -21.50 8.85 -21.28
N PRO A 10 -21.49 8.67 -22.60
CA PRO A 10 -20.95 7.45 -23.19
C PRO A 10 -19.46 7.42 -22.86
N VAL A 11 -19.06 6.47 -22.01
CA VAL A 11 -17.68 6.10 -21.74
C VAL A 11 -17.05 5.75 -23.08
N THR A 12 -16.08 6.53 -23.53
CA THR A 12 -15.35 6.28 -24.77
C THR A 12 -14.37 5.11 -24.57
N GLU A 13 -13.90 4.45 -25.64
CA GLU A 13 -12.88 3.39 -25.51
C GLU A 13 -11.61 3.90 -24.80
N ALA A 14 -11.29 5.20 -24.91
CA ALA A 14 -10.23 5.86 -24.17
C ALA A 14 -10.49 5.98 -22.65
N ASP A 15 -11.76 5.97 -22.23
CA ASP A 15 -12.14 5.92 -20.81
C ASP A 15 -12.08 4.49 -20.25
N GLN A 16 -12.02 3.46 -21.10
CA GLN A 16 -11.80 2.07 -20.67
C GLN A 16 -10.31 1.76 -20.40
N GLU A 17 -9.40 2.63 -20.85
CA GLU A 17 -7.95 2.46 -20.65
C GLU A 17 -7.41 3.14 -19.38
N ARG A 18 -8.17 4.00 -18.70
CA ARG A 18 -7.69 4.68 -17.48
C ARG A 18 -7.93 3.83 -16.24
N VAL A 19 -6.93 3.77 -15.37
CA VAL A 19 -7.04 3.05 -14.08
C VAL A 19 -7.41 3.96 -12.91
N LEU A 20 -7.30 5.27 -13.10
CA LEU A 20 -7.68 6.28 -12.11
C LEU A 20 -9.18 6.20 -11.78
N GLN A 21 -9.52 6.10 -10.51
CA GLN A 21 -10.91 5.96 -10.05
C GLN A 21 -11.57 7.31 -9.71
N TYR A 22 -10.78 8.27 -9.24
CA TYR A 22 -11.23 9.53 -8.64
C TYR A 22 -10.75 10.76 -9.42
N LEU A 23 -9.66 10.65 -10.16
CA LEU A 23 -8.96 11.78 -10.74
C LEU A 23 -9.56 12.17 -12.10
N GLU A 24 -10.21 13.34 -12.16
CA GLU A 24 -10.78 13.85 -13.42
C GLU A 24 -9.78 14.76 -14.16
N PRO A 25 -9.52 14.52 -15.47
CA PRO A 25 -8.53 15.31 -16.23
C PRO A 25 -8.85 16.80 -16.31
N ASN A 26 -10.14 17.16 -16.24
CA ASN A 26 -10.59 18.55 -16.38
C ASN A 26 -10.45 19.38 -15.10
N LEU A 27 -10.02 18.77 -13.98
CA LEU A 27 -9.88 19.45 -12.69
C LEU A 27 -8.55 20.16 -12.49
N LEU A 28 -7.68 20.15 -13.50
CA LEU A 28 -6.43 20.93 -13.49
C LEU A 28 -6.66 22.45 -13.37
N GLN A 29 -7.89 22.93 -13.57
CA GLN A 29 -8.30 24.33 -13.36
C GLN A 29 -8.67 24.64 -11.90
N SER A 30 -8.63 23.65 -11.01
CA SER A 30 -8.94 23.77 -9.59
C SER A 30 -7.92 23.00 -8.76
N PRO A 31 -6.70 23.57 -8.55
CA PRO A 31 -5.57 22.84 -7.97
C PRO A 31 -5.81 22.18 -6.63
N SER A 32 -6.52 22.85 -5.71
CA SER A 32 -6.82 22.26 -4.40
C SER A 32 -7.68 21.00 -4.52
N LEU A 33 -8.65 20.99 -5.44
CA LEU A 33 -9.50 19.83 -5.70
C LEU A 33 -8.75 18.72 -6.44
N ALA A 34 -7.89 19.09 -7.39
CA ALA A 34 -6.98 18.18 -8.08
C ALA A 34 -6.06 17.44 -7.10
N ILE A 35 -5.48 18.16 -6.13
CA ILE A 35 -4.66 17.58 -5.07
C ILE A 35 -5.48 16.62 -4.19
N GLN A 36 -6.69 17.00 -3.77
CA GLN A 36 -7.55 16.11 -2.99
C GLN A 36 -7.88 14.81 -3.73
N GLN A 37 -8.12 14.87 -5.04
CA GLN A 37 -8.33 13.67 -5.84
C GLN A 37 -7.07 12.81 -5.95
N ALA A 38 -5.90 13.42 -6.13
CA ALA A 38 -4.63 12.68 -6.12
C ALA A 38 -4.41 11.94 -4.78
N ILE A 39 -4.77 12.55 -3.65
CA ILE A 39 -4.73 11.88 -2.33
C ILE A 39 -5.67 10.67 -2.30
N LYS A 40 -6.88 10.79 -2.87
CA LYS A 40 -7.81 9.64 -2.97
C LYS A 40 -7.23 8.49 -3.79
N GLU A 41 -6.54 8.79 -4.88
CA GLU A 41 -5.86 7.78 -5.69
C GLU A 41 -4.71 7.10 -4.93
N VAL A 42 -3.95 7.84 -4.13
CA VAL A 42 -2.91 7.26 -3.25
C VAL A 42 -3.52 6.29 -2.24
N VAL A 43 -4.65 6.64 -1.61
CA VAL A 43 -5.35 5.73 -0.68
C VAL A 43 -5.86 4.49 -1.41
N TYR A 44 -6.42 4.66 -2.61
CA TYR A 44 -6.88 3.57 -3.47
C TYR A 44 -5.76 2.59 -3.86
N MET A 45 -4.59 3.12 -4.19
CA MET A 45 -3.37 2.37 -4.48
C MET A 45 -2.88 1.62 -3.24
N LEU A 46 -2.84 2.27 -2.08
CA LEU A 46 -2.44 1.64 -0.82
C LEU A 46 -3.37 0.53 -0.36
N ARG A 47 -4.68 0.63 -0.59
CA ARG A 47 -5.63 -0.46 -0.27
C ARG A 47 -5.36 -1.71 -1.11
N ARG A 48 -4.97 -1.55 -2.38
CA ARG A 48 -4.52 -2.66 -3.24
C ARG A 48 -3.21 -3.24 -2.75
N ALA A 49 -2.25 -2.39 -2.44
CA ALA A 49 -0.96 -2.80 -1.90
C ALA A 49 -1.13 -3.59 -0.59
N GLN A 50 -2.00 -3.13 0.33
CA GLN A 50 -2.36 -3.87 1.55
C GLN A 50 -2.95 -5.25 1.24
N LYS A 51 -3.91 -5.33 0.32
CA LYS A 51 -4.48 -6.62 -0.11
C LYS A 51 -3.37 -7.52 -0.66
N SER A 52 -2.44 -6.99 -1.47
CA SER A 52 -1.36 -7.79 -2.07
C SER A 52 -0.37 -8.30 -1.05
N ILE A 53 -0.02 -7.49 -0.04
CA ILE A 53 0.80 -7.93 1.10
C ILE A 53 0.09 -9.02 1.91
N ASN A 54 -1.21 -8.85 2.19
CA ASN A 54 -1.99 -9.85 2.93
C ASN A 54 -2.11 -11.18 2.18
N ASP A 55 -2.38 -11.12 0.87
CA ASP A 55 -2.45 -12.30 0.01
C ASP A 55 -1.07 -12.95 -0.16
N GLY A 56 0.01 -12.14 -0.23
CA GLY A 56 1.39 -12.64 -0.25
C GLY A 56 1.73 -13.41 1.03
N CYS A 57 1.33 -12.88 2.19
CA CYS A 57 1.41 -13.60 3.47
C CYS A 57 0.57 -14.89 3.47
N GLU A 58 -0.66 -14.86 2.97
CA GLU A 58 -1.51 -16.06 2.90
C GLU A 58 -0.92 -17.13 1.97
N PHE A 59 -0.46 -16.71 0.79
CA PHE A 59 0.22 -17.55 -0.17
C PHE A 59 1.49 -18.17 0.45
N PHE A 60 2.29 -17.37 1.16
CA PHE A 60 3.45 -17.86 1.89
C PHE A 60 3.08 -18.93 2.92
N HIS A 61 1.93 -18.84 3.58
CA HIS A 61 1.44 -19.84 4.54
C HIS A 61 0.81 -21.09 3.93
N GLY A 62 0.66 -21.17 2.60
CA GLY A 62 0.08 -22.33 1.92
C GLY A 62 -1.27 -22.08 1.25
N GLY A 63 -1.66 -20.82 1.07
CA GLY A 63 -2.87 -20.43 0.33
C GLY A 63 -2.92 -20.92 -1.13
N PRO A 64 -4.07 -20.76 -1.82
CA PRO A 64 -4.23 -21.24 -3.19
C PRO A 64 -3.29 -20.54 -4.19
N ARG A 65 -2.96 -21.22 -5.30
CA ARG A 65 -2.11 -20.66 -6.37
C ARG A 65 -2.73 -19.46 -7.08
N GLU A 66 -4.05 -19.31 -7.00
CA GLU A 66 -4.78 -18.17 -7.57
C GLU A 66 -4.30 -16.83 -6.97
N LEU A 67 -3.82 -16.82 -5.72
CA LEU A 67 -3.30 -15.62 -5.06
C LEU A 67 -2.11 -15.02 -5.81
N GLU A 68 -1.20 -15.84 -6.35
CA GLU A 68 -0.05 -15.39 -7.14
C GLU A 68 -0.51 -14.59 -8.37
N THR A 69 -1.50 -15.10 -9.10
CA THR A 69 -2.06 -14.40 -10.27
C THR A 69 -2.78 -13.11 -9.86
N ASN A 70 -3.50 -13.12 -8.74
CA ASN A 70 -4.19 -11.92 -8.25
C ASN A 70 -3.21 -10.85 -7.76
N ILE A 71 -2.09 -11.25 -7.16
CA ILE A 71 -1.03 -10.33 -6.72
C ILE A 71 -0.39 -9.66 -7.94
N ALA A 72 0.04 -10.44 -8.94
CA ALA A 72 0.62 -9.90 -10.18
C ALA A 72 -0.32 -8.90 -10.88
N ARG A 73 -1.61 -9.24 -11.00
CA ARG A 73 -2.61 -8.31 -11.59
C ARG A 73 -2.77 -7.00 -10.82
N ARG A 74 -2.59 -7.03 -9.49
CA ARG A 74 -2.66 -5.81 -8.67
C ARG A 74 -1.37 -5.01 -8.75
N GLU A 75 -0.23 -5.66 -8.88
CA GLU A 75 1.03 -4.97 -9.16
C GLU A 75 0.95 -4.20 -10.49
N ASP A 76 0.51 -4.86 -11.58
CA ASP A 76 0.30 -4.20 -12.88
C ASP A 76 -0.62 -2.96 -12.76
N LEU A 77 -1.63 -3.04 -11.91
CA LEU A 77 -2.55 -1.94 -11.63
C LEU A 77 -1.90 -0.83 -10.79
N ILE A 78 -1.15 -1.18 -9.76
CA ILE A 78 -0.41 -0.26 -8.89
C ILE A 78 0.61 0.53 -9.72
N ASP A 79 1.35 -0.12 -10.62
CA ASP A 79 2.29 0.49 -11.55
C ASP A 79 1.62 1.51 -12.48
N ARG A 80 0.49 1.14 -13.07
CA ARG A 80 -0.28 2.04 -13.92
C ARG A 80 -0.82 3.23 -13.15
N LEU A 81 -1.30 3.01 -11.92
CA LEU A 81 -1.72 4.11 -11.03
C LEU A 81 -0.55 5.04 -10.73
N GLN A 82 0.64 4.51 -10.43
CA GLN A 82 1.84 5.31 -10.18
C GLN A 82 2.16 6.22 -11.37
N GLN A 83 2.15 5.67 -12.58
CA GLN A 83 2.43 6.41 -13.81
C GLN A 83 1.39 7.50 -14.07
N GLU A 84 0.10 7.16 -14.00
CA GLU A 84 -1.00 8.10 -14.28
C GLU A 84 -1.10 9.21 -13.22
N ILE A 85 -0.97 8.90 -11.92
CA ILE A 85 -0.98 9.89 -10.84
C ILE A 85 0.24 10.81 -10.96
N THR A 86 1.43 10.25 -11.20
CA THR A 86 2.66 11.05 -11.35
C THR A 86 2.57 12.00 -12.54
N ALA A 87 2.11 11.51 -13.70
CA ALA A 87 1.91 12.35 -14.88
C ALA A 87 0.94 13.51 -14.61
N TYR A 88 -0.15 13.24 -13.90
CA TYR A 88 -1.10 14.28 -13.50
C TYR A 88 -0.49 15.32 -12.57
N LEU A 89 0.24 14.88 -11.54
CA LEU A 89 0.91 15.78 -10.58
C LEU A 89 1.97 16.65 -11.26
N VAL A 90 2.69 16.10 -12.24
CA VAL A 90 3.64 16.86 -13.08
C VAL A 90 2.89 17.90 -13.93
N GLU A 91 1.77 17.56 -14.56
CA GLU A 91 0.98 18.54 -15.31
C GLU A 91 0.41 19.65 -14.40
N LEU A 92 -0.06 19.26 -13.21
CA LEU A 92 -0.58 20.19 -12.21
C LEU A 92 0.49 21.17 -11.72
N SER A 93 1.75 20.74 -11.62
CA SER A 93 2.88 21.60 -11.25
C SER A 93 3.11 22.77 -12.21
N GLY A 94 2.61 22.67 -13.45
CA GLY A 94 2.67 23.74 -14.45
C GLY A 94 1.54 24.77 -14.37
N LYS A 95 0.64 24.66 -13.40
CA LYS A 95 -0.49 25.59 -13.19
C LYS A 95 -0.16 26.66 -12.15
N GLU A 96 -1.05 27.64 -11.99
CA GLU A 96 -0.93 28.62 -10.91
C GLU A 96 -1.29 27.96 -9.58
N LEU A 97 -0.28 27.75 -8.73
CA LEU A 97 -0.40 27.12 -7.41
C LEU A 97 -0.06 28.13 -6.32
N THR A 98 -0.73 28.03 -5.17
CA THR A 98 -0.24 28.67 -3.95
C THR A 98 1.07 28.04 -3.49
N PRO A 99 1.90 28.73 -2.68
CA PRO A 99 3.13 28.14 -2.13
C PRO A 99 2.90 26.84 -1.36
N GLY A 100 1.76 26.73 -0.66
CA GLY A 100 1.37 25.51 0.06
C GLY A 100 1.09 24.37 -0.92
N GLU A 101 0.25 24.59 -1.93
CA GLU A 101 -0.09 23.57 -2.93
C GLU A 101 1.13 23.11 -3.74
N SER A 102 2.01 24.06 -4.12
CA SER A 102 3.25 23.72 -4.83
C SER A 102 4.18 22.83 -4.00
N ALA A 103 4.19 22.96 -2.67
CA ALA A 103 4.97 22.12 -1.79
C ALA A 103 4.39 20.70 -1.63
N LEU A 104 3.09 20.52 -1.89
CA LEU A 104 2.44 19.21 -1.81
C LEU A 104 2.77 18.30 -3.00
N ILE A 105 2.98 18.87 -4.19
CA ILE A 105 3.19 18.08 -5.41
C ILE A 105 4.37 17.10 -5.28
N PRO A 106 5.58 17.50 -4.86
CA PRO A 106 6.69 16.55 -4.68
C PRO A 106 6.39 15.50 -3.61
N ALA A 107 5.74 15.91 -2.51
CA ALA A 107 5.42 15.02 -1.40
C ALA A 107 4.40 13.94 -1.81
N LEU A 108 3.43 14.27 -2.67
CA LEU A 108 2.50 13.31 -3.27
C LEU A 108 3.19 12.36 -4.24
N ILE A 109 4.08 12.85 -5.09
CA ILE A 109 4.87 11.99 -5.99
C ILE A 109 5.69 10.98 -5.18
N HIS A 110 6.30 11.41 -4.08
CA HIS A 110 7.02 10.50 -3.19
C HIS A 110 6.09 9.49 -2.52
N ALA A 111 4.92 9.91 -2.03
CA ALA A 111 3.95 8.99 -1.45
C ALA A 111 3.43 7.95 -2.45
N VAL A 112 3.22 8.34 -3.71
CA VAL A 112 2.87 7.45 -4.83
C VAL A 112 3.99 6.43 -5.06
N ASN A 113 5.25 6.85 -5.08
CA ASN A 113 6.38 5.94 -5.23
C ASN A 113 6.52 4.97 -4.05
N ASP A 114 6.35 5.42 -2.82
CA ASP A 114 6.37 4.53 -1.65
C ASP A 114 5.21 3.52 -1.69
N ALA A 115 4.03 3.90 -2.20
CA ALA A 115 2.91 2.97 -2.38
C ALA A 115 3.20 1.90 -3.46
N GLU A 116 3.94 2.25 -4.52
CA GLU A 116 4.39 1.28 -5.55
C GLU A 116 5.40 0.30 -4.95
N ARG A 117 6.37 0.78 -4.16
CA ARG A 117 7.35 -0.08 -3.49
C ARG A 117 6.71 -1.12 -2.56
N ILE A 118 5.59 -0.80 -1.93
CA ILE A 118 4.81 -1.78 -1.16
C ILE A 118 4.21 -2.85 -2.09
N GLY A 119 3.76 -2.46 -3.28
CA GLY A 119 3.38 -3.36 -4.37
C GLY A 119 4.52 -4.31 -4.75
N ASP A 120 5.71 -3.79 -5.07
CA ASP A 120 6.91 -4.59 -5.39
C ASP A 120 7.21 -5.63 -4.31
N HIS A 121 7.09 -5.24 -3.03
CA HIS A 121 7.35 -6.16 -1.93
C HIS A 121 6.39 -7.34 -1.93
N SER A 122 5.14 -7.18 -2.38
CA SER A 122 4.21 -8.30 -2.49
C SER A 122 4.65 -9.36 -3.50
N GLU A 123 5.28 -8.98 -4.62
CA GLU A 123 5.88 -9.93 -5.56
C GLU A 123 7.06 -10.68 -4.94
N ASN A 124 7.91 -9.98 -4.20
CA ASN A 124 9.01 -10.60 -3.47
C ASN A 124 8.50 -11.63 -2.44
N LEU A 125 7.37 -11.38 -1.77
CA LEU A 125 6.75 -12.37 -0.87
C LEU A 125 6.30 -13.64 -1.65
N VAL A 126 5.77 -13.47 -2.86
CA VAL A 126 5.38 -14.57 -3.75
C VAL A 126 6.59 -15.39 -4.18
N GLU A 127 7.70 -14.74 -4.54
CA GLU A 127 8.95 -15.44 -4.87
C GLU A 127 9.46 -16.27 -3.70
N LEU A 128 9.48 -15.71 -2.49
CA LEU A 128 9.87 -16.43 -1.27
C LEU A 128 8.91 -17.59 -0.96
N ALA A 129 7.61 -17.41 -1.18
CA ALA A 129 6.61 -18.45 -1.00
C ALA A 129 6.82 -19.61 -2.00
N ASN A 130 7.14 -19.30 -3.25
CA ASN A 130 7.44 -20.28 -4.29
C ASN A 130 8.74 -21.04 -3.99
N LEU A 131 9.79 -20.33 -3.54
CA LEU A 131 11.03 -20.95 -3.10
C LEU A 131 10.79 -21.93 -1.95
N ARG A 132 10.00 -21.51 -0.95
CA ARG A 132 9.62 -22.36 0.19
C ARG A 132 8.89 -23.63 -0.26
N ARG A 133 7.92 -23.50 -1.15
CA ARG A 133 7.10 -24.61 -1.67
C ARG A 133 7.91 -25.57 -2.55
N GLY A 134 8.80 -25.04 -3.38
CA GLY A 134 9.61 -25.83 -4.30
C GLY A 134 10.70 -26.65 -3.62
N GLY A 135 11.22 -26.18 -2.48
CA GLY A 135 12.30 -26.83 -1.74
C GLY A 135 11.90 -27.66 -0.52
N ASP A 136 10.59 -27.79 -0.23
CA ASP A 136 10.05 -28.40 1.01
C ASP A 136 10.75 -27.85 2.27
N HIS A 137 10.70 -26.52 2.42
CA HIS A 137 11.29 -25.80 3.54
C HIS A 137 10.22 -25.50 4.61
N PRO A 138 9.97 -26.41 5.57
CA PRO A 138 8.97 -26.19 6.60
C PRO A 138 9.37 -25.04 7.52
N LEU A 139 8.38 -24.28 7.96
CA LEU A 139 8.53 -23.29 9.02
C LEU A 139 8.20 -23.92 10.35
N SER A 140 8.91 -23.51 11.41
CA SER A 140 8.48 -23.85 12.76
C SER A 140 7.18 -23.14 13.11
N GLU A 141 6.46 -23.67 14.10
CA GLU A 141 5.26 -23.01 14.64
C GLU A 141 5.56 -21.60 15.15
N GLN A 142 6.72 -21.40 15.79
CA GLN A 142 7.18 -20.09 16.23
C GLN A 142 7.42 -19.13 15.07
N ALA A 143 8.11 -19.56 14.00
CA ALA A 143 8.34 -18.73 12.82
C ALA A 143 7.01 -18.34 12.16
N THR A 144 6.08 -19.28 12.06
CA THR A 144 4.71 -19.04 11.55
C THR A 144 3.97 -18.01 12.41
N ALA A 145 4.02 -18.15 13.73
CA ALA A 145 3.41 -17.21 14.66
C ALA A 145 4.02 -15.81 14.53
N HIS A 146 5.34 -15.71 14.31
CA HIS A 146 6.01 -14.43 14.14
C HIS A 146 5.56 -13.71 12.87
N LEU A 147 5.46 -14.41 11.74
CA LEU A 147 5.01 -13.81 10.49
C LEU A 147 3.55 -13.34 10.57
N ARG A 148 2.68 -14.12 11.20
CA ARG A 148 1.30 -13.68 11.48
C ARG A 148 1.26 -12.43 12.35
N ARG A 149 2.10 -12.38 13.39
CA ARG A 149 2.19 -11.21 14.26
C ARG A 149 2.70 -9.98 13.50
N MET A 150 3.69 -10.15 12.62
CA MET A 150 4.18 -9.09 11.75
C MET A 150 3.08 -8.55 10.83
N GLN A 151 2.32 -9.45 10.20
CA GLN A 151 1.17 -9.08 9.36
C GLN A 151 0.11 -8.28 10.14
N GLU A 152 -0.21 -8.66 11.37
CA GLU A 152 -1.12 -7.89 12.23
C GLU A 152 -0.60 -6.49 12.57
N MET A 153 0.72 -6.34 12.75
CA MET A 153 1.34 -5.05 13.04
C MET A 153 1.30 -4.14 11.82
N LEU A 154 1.61 -4.68 10.64
CA LEU A 154 1.49 -3.95 9.37
C LEU A 154 0.05 -3.54 9.07
N ASN A 155 -0.94 -4.41 9.30
CA ASN A 155 -2.35 -4.04 9.08
C ASN A 155 -2.80 -2.88 9.95
N ARG A 156 -2.27 -2.75 11.18
CA ARG A 156 -2.51 -1.56 12.01
C ARG A 156 -1.81 -0.32 11.45
N GLN A 157 -0.59 -0.48 10.93
CA GLN A 157 0.16 0.61 10.32
C GLN A 157 -0.55 1.12 9.06
N PHE A 158 -1.03 0.24 8.19
CA PHE A 158 -1.88 0.60 7.04
C PHE A 158 -3.08 1.43 7.48
N GLU A 159 -3.81 0.99 8.50
CA GLU A 159 -4.99 1.70 8.99
C GLU A 159 -4.64 3.09 9.55
N ALA A 160 -3.55 3.20 10.31
CA ALA A 160 -3.06 4.48 10.78
C ALA A 160 -2.68 5.41 9.60
N THR A 161 -1.99 4.88 8.57
CA THR A 161 -1.63 5.64 7.37
C THR A 161 -2.87 6.13 6.60
N TYR A 162 -3.93 5.31 6.46
CA TYR A 162 -5.19 5.76 5.82
C TYR A 162 -5.85 6.91 6.55
N ARG A 163 -5.88 6.85 7.89
CA ARG A 163 -6.45 7.90 8.74
C ARG A 163 -5.64 9.19 8.61
N THR A 164 -4.31 9.09 8.58
CA THR A 164 -3.43 10.26 8.37
C THR A 164 -3.65 10.89 6.99
N LEU A 165 -3.75 10.10 5.93
CA LEU A 165 -4.03 10.59 4.56
C LEU A 165 -5.42 11.24 4.42
N SER A 166 -6.40 10.78 5.20
CA SER A 166 -7.76 11.36 5.21
C SER A 166 -7.84 12.66 6.02
N GLY A 167 -6.78 13.03 6.73
CA GLY A 167 -6.69 14.29 7.47
C GLY A 167 -7.07 14.19 8.93
N ALA A 168 -7.07 12.99 9.52
CA ALA A 168 -7.16 12.85 10.97
C ALA A 168 -5.84 13.36 11.62
N ASN A 169 -5.98 14.12 12.71
CA ASN A 169 -5.00 15.01 13.36
C ASN A 169 -3.57 14.44 13.60
N GLY A 170 -2.62 15.33 13.90
CA GLY A 170 -1.19 15.02 14.16
C GLY A 170 -0.88 14.03 15.30
N GLU A 171 -1.84 13.68 16.16
CA GLU A 171 -1.71 12.57 17.13
C GLU A 171 -1.48 11.22 16.45
N LEU A 172 -1.93 11.07 15.19
CA LEU A 172 -1.72 9.85 14.40
C LEU A 172 -0.30 9.67 13.88
N LEU A 173 0.45 10.76 13.68
CA LEU A 173 1.84 10.65 13.24
C LEU A 173 2.73 10.06 14.35
N GLU A 174 2.50 10.47 15.60
CA GLU A 174 3.19 9.88 16.76
C GLU A 174 2.85 8.39 16.90
N GLU A 175 1.58 8.01 16.69
CA GLU A 175 1.16 6.59 16.70
C GLU A 175 1.90 5.77 15.63
N ILE A 176 2.07 6.32 14.43
CA ILE A 176 2.73 5.66 13.30
C ILE A 176 4.23 5.44 13.57
N LEU A 177 4.91 6.46 14.08
CA LEU A 177 6.33 6.34 14.46
C LEU A 177 6.53 5.33 15.60
N LEU A 178 5.63 5.33 16.59
CA LEU A 178 5.66 4.31 17.66
C LEU A 178 5.39 2.90 17.13
N ASN A 179 4.58 2.76 16.09
CA ASN A 179 4.31 1.47 15.46
C ASN A 179 5.51 0.99 14.63
N GLU A 180 6.20 1.88 13.93
CA GLU A 180 7.47 1.61 13.24
C GLU A 180 8.53 1.10 14.23
N ASP A 181 8.76 1.83 15.34
CA ASP A 181 9.69 1.40 16.40
C ASP A 181 9.34 -0.01 16.94
N ARG A 182 8.04 -0.31 17.06
CA ARG A 182 7.57 -1.63 17.49
C ARG A 182 7.84 -2.69 16.44
N ILE A 183 7.66 -2.39 15.16
CA ILE A 183 7.97 -3.28 14.04
C ILE A 183 9.46 -3.62 14.05
N ASP A 184 10.35 -2.64 14.11
CA ASP A 184 11.80 -2.85 14.14
C ASP A 184 12.24 -3.66 15.36
N ALA A 185 11.68 -3.35 16.54
CA ALA A 185 11.96 -4.09 17.75
C ALA A 185 11.50 -5.55 17.65
N PHE A 186 10.35 -5.78 16.99
CA PHE A 186 9.83 -7.11 16.75
C PHE A 186 10.69 -7.90 15.75
N VAL A 187 11.11 -7.29 14.64
CA VAL A 187 11.98 -7.92 13.63
C VAL A 187 13.31 -8.33 14.25
N ARG A 188 13.94 -7.44 15.03
CA ARG A 188 15.17 -7.75 15.78
C ARG A 188 14.98 -8.95 16.71
N LYS A 189 13.94 -8.91 17.55
CA LYS A 189 13.62 -10.01 18.48
C LYS A 189 13.36 -11.33 17.73
N ALA A 190 12.56 -11.30 16.68
CA ALA A 190 12.20 -12.47 15.89
C ALA A 190 13.42 -13.09 15.19
N SER A 191 14.36 -12.26 14.76
CA SER A 191 15.63 -12.65 14.16
C SER A 191 16.56 -13.28 15.19
N ASP A 192 16.71 -12.68 16.38
CA ASP A 192 17.53 -13.23 17.47
C ASP A 192 17.02 -14.60 17.93
N GLU A 193 15.70 -14.72 18.14
CA GLU A 193 15.06 -16.00 18.48
C GLU A 193 15.24 -17.04 17.37
N HIS A 194 15.34 -16.60 16.11
CA HIS A 194 15.60 -17.49 14.99
C HIS A 194 17.06 -17.99 14.96
N VAL A 195 18.05 -17.12 15.22
CA VAL A 195 19.46 -17.52 15.33
C VAL A 195 19.63 -18.60 16.39
N GLN A 196 18.99 -18.46 17.56
CA GLN A 196 19.01 -19.49 18.60
C GLN A 196 18.44 -20.84 18.12
N ARG A 197 17.41 -20.82 17.27
CA ARG A 197 16.87 -22.07 16.67
C ARG A 197 17.85 -22.73 15.71
N LEU A 198 18.59 -21.94 14.94
CA LEU A 198 19.64 -22.45 14.05
C LEU A 198 20.78 -23.07 14.87
N GLU A 199 21.25 -22.40 15.92
CA GLU A 199 22.32 -22.89 16.80
C GLU A 199 21.96 -24.20 17.50
N THR A 200 20.69 -24.38 17.86
CA THR A 200 20.19 -25.59 18.52
C THR A 200 19.81 -26.72 17.56
N GLY A 201 19.91 -26.50 16.24
CA GLY A 201 19.53 -27.47 15.22
C GLY A 201 18.01 -27.74 15.14
N SER A 202 17.19 -26.84 15.70
CA SER A 202 15.73 -26.97 15.74
C SER A 202 15.03 -26.38 14.50
N CYS A 203 15.80 -25.86 13.53
CA CYS A 203 15.30 -25.34 12.26
C CYS A 203 16.26 -25.67 11.11
N GLN A 204 15.73 -25.86 9.91
CA GLN A 204 16.55 -25.97 8.70
C GLN A 204 17.14 -24.60 8.33
N VAL A 205 18.39 -24.59 7.88
CA VAL A 205 19.09 -23.35 7.48
C VAL A 205 18.36 -22.63 6.35
N GLN A 206 17.92 -23.36 5.32
CA GLN A 206 17.21 -22.78 4.18
C GLN A 206 15.85 -22.19 4.57
N SER A 207 15.05 -22.89 5.39
CA SER A 207 13.83 -22.32 5.98
C SER A 207 14.11 -21.04 6.77
N GLY A 208 15.27 -20.99 7.42
CA GLY A 208 15.69 -19.83 8.19
C GLY A 208 16.01 -18.60 7.36
N VAL A 209 16.77 -18.78 6.28
CA VAL A 209 17.06 -17.70 5.32
C VAL A 209 15.75 -17.13 4.75
N ILE A 210 14.86 -18.00 4.26
CA ILE A 210 13.56 -17.59 3.71
C ILE A 210 12.72 -16.82 4.75
N PHE A 211 12.72 -17.27 6.00
CA PHE A 211 12.01 -16.59 7.09
C PHE A 211 12.55 -15.19 7.38
N LEU A 212 13.88 -15.03 7.42
CA LEU A 212 14.52 -13.73 7.65
C LEU A 212 14.26 -12.79 6.49
N ASP A 213 14.35 -13.28 5.25
CA ASP A 213 14.05 -12.48 4.05
C ASP A 213 12.58 -12.02 4.05
N MET A 214 11.65 -12.91 4.42
CA MET A 214 10.23 -12.57 4.57
C MET A 214 10.03 -11.46 5.61
N LEU A 215 10.68 -11.55 6.78
CA LEU A 215 10.62 -10.50 7.81
C LEU A 215 11.17 -9.17 7.30
N ALA A 216 12.29 -9.18 6.59
CA ALA A 216 12.92 -7.97 6.06
C ALA A 216 12.04 -7.27 5.01
N HIS A 217 11.35 -8.02 4.14
CA HIS A 217 10.39 -7.43 3.22
C HIS A 217 9.19 -6.81 3.95
N LEU A 218 8.67 -7.49 4.97
CA LEU A 218 7.57 -6.95 5.78
C LEU A 218 8.00 -5.71 6.59
N GLU A 219 9.26 -5.65 7.07
CA GLU A 219 9.82 -4.47 7.73
C GLU A 219 9.84 -3.26 6.79
N ARG A 220 10.38 -3.43 5.58
CA ARG A 220 10.42 -2.37 4.55
C ARG A 220 9.03 -1.85 4.16
N VAL A 221 8.00 -2.72 4.17
CA VAL A 221 6.61 -2.28 3.99
C VAL A 221 6.20 -1.32 5.12
N GLY A 222 6.59 -1.61 6.36
CA GLY A 222 6.41 -0.71 7.50
C GLY A 222 7.08 0.65 7.29
N ASP A 223 8.33 0.65 6.83
CA ASP A 223 9.11 1.87 6.54
C ASP A 223 8.43 2.73 5.46
N HIS A 224 7.98 2.12 4.36
CA HIS A 224 7.26 2.82 3.29
C HIS A 224 5.95 3.43 3.81
N LEU A 225 5.23 2.74 4.71
CA LEU A 225 4.01 3.28 5.32
C LEU A 225 4.28 4.47 6.24
N ALA A 226 5.37 4.43 7.02
CA ALA A 226 5.79 5.54 7.87
C ALA A 226 6.19 6.77 7.03
N ASN A 227 6.98 6.54 5.98
CA ASN A 227 7.36 7.54 4.99
C ASN A 227 6.13 8.24 4.36
N ILE A 228 5.11 7.49 3.97
CA ILE A 228 3.88 8.06 3.40
C ILE A 228 3.15 8.92 4.44
N ALA A 229 3.03 8.42 5.66
CA ALA A 229 2.31 9.12 6.72
C ALA A 229 3.00 10.43 7.16
N GLU A 230 4.33 10.44 7.24
CA GLU A 230 5.10 11.64 7.53
C GLU A 230 4.80 12.74 6.49
N ARG A 231 4.77 12.37 5.21
CA ARG A 231 4.41 13.28 4.12
C ARG A 231 2.95 13.72 4.18
N ALA A 232 2.05 12.81 4.52
CA ALA A 232 0.62 13.08 4.65
C ALA A 232 0.30 14.12 5.72
N GLY A 233 1.09 14.21 6.80
CA GLY A 233 0.95 15.25 7.83
C GLY A 233 1.02 16.68 7.27
N HIS A 234 1.76 16.88 6.16
CA HIS A 234 1.82 18.17 5.47
C HIS A 234 0.57 18.45 4.60
N PHE A 235 -0.14 17.42 4.14
CA PHE A 235 -1.28 17.57 3.22
C PHE A 235 -2.46 18.24 3.92
N THR A 236 -2.78 17.77 5.12
CA THR A 236 -3.90 18.23 5.95
C THR A 236 -3.81 19.72 6.28
N GLN A 237 -2.60 20.26 6.43
CA GLN A 237 -2.38 21.68 6.74
C GLN A 237 -2.73 22.62 5.57
N VAL A 238 -2.71 22.11 4.33
CA VAL A 238 -2.81 22.94 3.11
C VAL A 238 -4.17 22.76 2.42
N VAL A 239 -4.66 21.52 2.28
CA VAL A 239 -5.93 21.24 1.55
C VAL A 239 -7.12 20.92 2.45
N GLY A 240 -6.92 20.89 3.78
CA GLY A 240 -7.94 20.49 4.74
C GLY A 240 -8.16 18.98 4.80
N ALA A 241 -9.09 18.53 5.64
CA ALA A 241 -9.46 17.11 5.71
C ALA A 241 -10.07 16.65 4.39
N VAL A 242 -9.69 15.46 3.93
CA VAL A 242 -10.28 14.83 2.74
C VAL A 242 -11.48 14.01 3.22
N ASP A 243 -12.62 14.13 2.56
CA ASP A 243 -13.89 13.48 2.93
C ASP A 243 -13.74 12.01 3.41
N ASP A 244 -14.24 11.68 4.61
CA ASP A 244 -14.13 10.38 5.29
C ASP A 244 -14.75 9.20 4.51
N SER A 245 -15.53 9.47 3.45
CA SER A 245 -16.08 8.44 2.56
C SER A 245 -15.02 7.57 1.85
N ILE A 246 -13.74 7.97 1.93
CA ILE A 246 -12.57 7.23 1.41
C ILE A 246 -12.24 5.99 2.27
N VAL A 247 -12.63 5.98 3.55
CA VAL A 247 -12.34 4.88 4.49
C VAL A 247 -13.33 3.73 4.35
N ASP A 248 -14.42 3.89 3.57
CA ASP A 248 -15.51 2.93 3.52
C ASP A 248 -15.20 1.72 2.60
N GLU A 249 -15.00 0.56 3.23
CA GLU A 249 -14.42 -0.70 2.68
C GLU A 249 -15.23 -1.42 1.58
N THR A 250 -16.34 -0.87 1.08
CA THR A 250 -17.41 -1.71 0.52
C THR A 250 -17.26 -2.13 -0.96
N ASN A 251 -16.15 -1.86 -1.66
CA ASN A 251 -16.09 -2.13 -3.11
C ASN A 251 -14.75 -2.58 -3.73
N LEU A 252 -13.77 -3.03 -2.94
CA LEU A 252 -12.49 -3.49 -3.50
C LEU A 252 -12.64 -4.71 -4.43
N ASP A 253 -13.59 -5.61 -4.18
CA ASP A 253 -13.81 -6.83 -4.99
C ASP A 253 -14.60 -6.59 -6.30
N ASN A 254 -15.26 -5.44 -6.48
CA ASN A 254 -16.06 -5.16 -7.70
C ASN A 254 -15.28 -4.42 -8.79
N THR A 255 -13.97 -4.19 -8.60
CA THR A 255 -13.11 -3.43 -9.53
C THR A 255 -11.94 -4.25 -10.08
N GLU A 256 -11.89 -5.55 -9.82
CA GLU A 256 -10.95 -6.43 -10.52
C GLU A 256 -11.38 -6.54 -12.00
N PRO A 257 -10.46 -6.37 -12.96
CA PRO A 257 -10.77 -6.63 -14.35
C PRO A 257 -11.22 -8.09 -14.51
N PRO A 258 -12.30 -8.36 -15.27
CA PRO A 258 -12.80 -9.72 -15.44
C PRO A 258 -11.72 -10.63 -16.04
N ALA A 259 -11.75 -11.89 -15.59
CA ALA A 259 -10.81 -12.94 -15.99
C ALA A 259 -10.77 -13.20 -17.51
#